data_AF-A0A0F8U824-F1
#
_entry.id   AF-A0A0F8U824-F1
#
_cell.length_a   1.000
_cell.length_b   1.000
_cell.length_c   1.000
_cell.angle_alpha   90.00
_cell.angle_beta   90.00
_cell.angle_gamma   90.00
#
_symmetry.space_group_name_H-M   'P 1'
#
loop_
_entity.id
_entity.type
_entity.pdbx_description
1 polymer ?
#
loop_
_entity_poly.entity_id
_entity_poly.type
_entity_poly.pdbx_seq_one_letter_code
_entity_poly.pdbx_strand_id
1 'polypeptide(L)'
;MACNLNFGCRHFISRRPQKTFRSTSDNLRTFIAAMATPQFWSTPLRYLRWASHEKPAIFYSLVIGATGPLMLVGLPPIRRAFGDVDPEPIPLTYPIPQGTRVTPQGYDDE
;
A
#
# COMPACT_ATOMS: atom_id res chain seq x y z
N MET A 1 -41.02 24.97 32.19
CA MET A 1 -39.68 24.75 32.75
C MET A 1 -39.04 23.61 31.95
N ALA A 2 -38.36 23.95 30.85
CA ALA A 2 -37.65 23.02 29.98
C ALA A 2 -36.45 23.80 29.43
N CYS A 3 -35.24 23.41 29.83
CA CYS A 3 -34.00 23.99 29.32
C CYS A 3 -33.25 22.87 28.59
N ASN A 4 -33.10 23.07 27.29
CA ASN A 4 -32.46 22.21 26.33
C ASN A 4 -31.46 23.12 25.60
N LEU A 5 -30.16 22.84 25.62
CA LEU A 5 -29.22 23.28 24.56
C LEU A 5 -27.82 22.66 24.72
N ASN A 6 -27.48 21.81 23.76
CA ASN A 6 -26.21 21.79 23.00
C ASN A 6 -24.90 22.07 23.74
N PHE A 7 -24.26 21.00 24.20
CA PHE A 7 -22.81 20.91 24.39
C PHE A 7 -22.13 20.65 23.04
N GLY A 8 -21.07 21.39 22.70
CA GLY A 8 -20.07 20.89 21.74
C GLY A 8 -19.59 21.81 20.63
N CYS A 9 -19.80 23.13 20.69
CA CYS A 9 -19.12 24.07 19.78
C CYS A 9 -17.84 24.60 20.44
N ARG A 10 -16.67 24.01 20.14
CA ARG A 10 -15.31 24.60 20.28
C ARG A 10 -14.21 23.58 19.92
N HIS A 11 -13.87 23.47 18.64
CA HIS A 11 -12.46 23.28 18.23
C HIS A 11 -12.23 23.86 16.83
N PHE A 12 -12.26 25.19 16.81
CA PHE A 12 -11.40 26.09 16.06
C PHE A 12 -10.29 25.43 15.21
N ILE A 13 -10.63 25.01 13.98
CA ILE A 13 -9.64 24.74 12.92
C ILE A 13 -9.35 26.08 12.23
N SER A 14 -8.44 26.85 12.82
CA SER A 14 -7.78 27.99 12.19
C SER A 14 -6.30 27.92 12.51
N ARG A 15 -5.54 27.29 11.61
CA ARG A 15 -4.13 27.59 11.38
C ARG A 15 -3.85 27.39 9.90
N ARG A 16 -3.91 28.47 9.11
CA ARG A 16 -3.00 28.56 7.95
C ARG A 16 -1.57 28.58 8.50
N PRO A 17 -0.60 27.96 7.82
CA PRO A 17 0.72 28.58 7.82
C PRO A 17 1.34 28.69 6.43
N GLN A 18 1.65 29.93 6.09
CA GLN A 18 2.96 30.37 5.59
C GLN A 18 3.43 29.76 4.27
N LYS A 19 3.17 30.48 3.17
CA LYS A 19 4.09 30.47 2.01
C LYS A 19 5.42 31.03 2.51
N THR A 20 6.39 30.17 2.80
CA THR A 20 7.72 30.59 3.23
C THR A 20 8.54 31.04 2.02
N PHE A 21 8.87 32.32 2.02
CA PHE A 21 9.85 32.98 1.16
C PHE A 21 11.16 32.18 1.16
N ARG A 22 11.56 31.63 0.01
CA ARG A 22 12.75 30.79 -0.15
C ARG A 22 14.01 31.67 -0.04
N SER A 23 14.79 31.49 1.01
CA SER A 23 15.98 32.26 1.29
C SER A 23 17.16 31.70 0.50
N THR A 24 17.92 32.55 -0.20
CA THR A 24 19.11 32.14 -0.98
C THR A 24 20.17 31.43 -0.13
N SER A 25 20.13 31.62 1.21
CA SER A 25 20.97 30.91 2.19
C SER A 25 20.62 29.43 2.38
N ASP A 26 19.42 29.00 1.96
CA ASP A 26 19.00 27.60 1.99
C ASP A 26 19.80 26.77 0.99
N ASN A 27 20.22 27.35 -0.15
CA ASN A 27 21.01 26.64 -1.15
C ASN A 27 22.40 26.26 -0.61
N LEU A 28 23.10 27.17 0.08
CA LEU A 28 24.43 26.88 0.66
C LEU A 28 24.37 25.79 1.73
N ARG A 29 23.30 25.77 2.55
CA ARG A 29 23.06 24.67 3.51
C ARG A 29 22.71 23.36 2.83
N THR A 30 21.96 23.40 1.73
CA THR A 30 21.59 22.21 0.96
C THR A 30 22.80 21.62 0.24
N PHE A 31 23.71 22.46 -0.29
CA PHE A 31 24.96 22.02 -0.91
C PHE A 31 25.92 21.40 0.11
N ILE A 32 26.14 22.03 1.27
CA ILE A 32 26.99 21.46 2.34
C ILE A 32 26.38 20.15 2.89
N ALA A 33 25.05 20.09 3.04
CA ALA A 33 24.37 18.84 3.41
C ALA A 33 24.55 17.74 2.34
N ALA A 34 24.50 18.08 1.05
CA ALA A 34 24.75 17.12 -0.03
C ALA A 34 26.19 16.57 -0.04
N MET A 35 27.16 17.34 0.45
CA MET A 35 28.56 16.93 0.62
C MET A 35 28.76 16.02 1.85
N ALA A 36 27.93 16.18 2.89
CA ALA A 36 27.94 15.36 4.10
C ALA A 36 27.20 14.02 3.92
N THR A 37 26.15 13.97 3.10
CA THR A 37 25.44 12.74 2.79
C THR A 37 26.14 11.97 1.66
N PRO A 38 26.48 10.68 1.82
CA PRO A 38 27.04 9.87 0.73
C PRO A 38 26.09 9.89 -0.48
N GLN A 39 26.64 9.89 -1.70
CA GLN A 39 25.83 9.88 -2.92
C GLN A 39 25.43 8.44 -3.27
N PHE A 40 24.18 8.23 -3.67
CA PHE A 40 23.64 6.91 -4.00
C PHE A 40 24.37 6.26 -5.19
N TRP A 41 24.61 7.04 -6.26
CA TRP A 41 25.17 6.53 -7.53
C TRP A 41 26.68 6.28 -7.51
N SER A 42 27.42 6.79 -6.53
CA SER A 42 28.87 6.54 -6.41
C SER A 42 29.20 5.43 -5.43
N THR A 43 28.46 5.33 -4.31
CA THR A 43 28.73 4.37 -3.23
C THR A 43 27.45 3.85 -2.59
N PRO A 44 26.67 2.99 -3.30
CA PRO A 44 25.33 2.60 -2.86
C PRO A 44 25.33 1.86 -1.51
N LEU A 45 26.28 0.94 -1.26
CA LEU A 45 26.36 0.22 0.01
C LEU A 45 26.67 1.14 1.20
N ARG A 46 27.54 2.14 0.99
CA ARG A 46 27.86 3.15 2.01
C ARG A 46 26.67 4.06 2.29
N TYR A 47 25.89 4.40 1.25
CA TYR A 47 24.66 5.16 1.37
C TYR A 47 23.60 4.42 2.19
N LEU A 48 23.34 3.14 1.90
CA LEU A 48 22.36 2.35 2.62
C LEU A 48 22.69 2.24 4.12
N ARG A 49 23.97 2.00 4.47
CA ARG A 49 24.44 1.99 5.86
C ARG A 49 24.26 3.33 6.56
N TRP A 50 24.53 4.44 5.87
CA TRP A 50 24.33 5.78 6.44
C TRP A 50 22.83 6.09 6.62
N ALA A 51 22.01 5.75 5.62
CA ALA A 51 20.57 6.00 5.62
C ALA A 51 19.84 5.22 6.73
N SER A 52 20.27 4.00 7.05
CA SER A 52 19.68 3.20 8.14
C SER A 52 19.93 3.80 9.53
N HIS A 53 21.06 4.48 9.74
CA HIS A 53 21.40 5.07 11.03
C HIS A 53 20.90 6.52 11.20
N GLU A 54 21.05 7.37 10.18
CA GLU A 54 20.71 8.80 10.28
C GLU A 54 19.20 9.06 10.11
N LYS A 55 18.55 8.28 9.23
CA LYS A 55 17.14 8.48 8.83
C LYS A 55 16.35 7.17 8.85
N PRO A 56 16.26 6.49 10.02
CA PRO A 56 15.66 5.16 10.10
C PRO A 56 14.21 5.12 9.61
N ALA A 57 13.41 6.15 9.89
CA ALA A 57 12.00 6.20 9.49
C ALA A 57 11.79 6.09 7.97
N ILE A 58 12.62 6.77 7.16
CA ILE A 58 12.49 6.76 5.70
C ILE A 58 13.07 5.47 5.13
N PHE A 59 14.18 5.00 5.68
CA PHE A 59 14.83 3.78 5.22
C PHE A 59 13.95 2.55 5.41
N TYR A 60 13.46 2.32 6.63
CA TYR A 60 12.68 1.11 6.93
C TYR A 60 11.27 1.14 6.34
N SER A 61 10.66 2.32 6.16
CA SER A 61 9.36 2.42 5.47
C SER A 61 9.45 1.97 4.01
N LEU A 62 10.53 2.33 3.31
CA LEU A 62 10.78 1.86 1.95
C LEU A 62 11.07 0.36 1.90
N VAL A 63 11.89 -0.16 2.83
CA VAL A 63 12.21 -1.59 2.87
C VAL A 63 10.95 -2.43 3.13
N ILE A 64 10.16 -2.08 4.14
CA ILE A 64 8.93 -2.80 4.47
C ILE A 64 7.89 -2.63 3.36
N GLY A 65 7.75 -1.43 2.81
CA GLY A 65 6.86 -1.15 1.69
C GLY A 65 7.22 -1.95 0.43
N ALA A 66 8.51 -2.07 0.11
CA ALA A 66 8.99 -2.86 -1.03
C ALA A 66 8.89 -4.38 -0.76
N THR A 67 8.97 -4.82 0.49
CA THR A 67 8.86 -6.23 0.86
C THR A 67 7.47 -6.78 0.52
N GLY A 68 6.39 -5.99 0.65
CA GLY A 68 5.04 -6.44 0.33
C GLY A 68 4.85 -6.95 -1.11
N PRO A 69 5.13 -6.11 -2.14
CA PRO A 69 5.08 -6.54 -3.53
C PRO A 69 6.05 -7.68 -3.86
N LEU A 70 7.24 -7.68 -3.24
CA LEU A 70 8.24 -8.72 -3.44
C LEU A 70 7.73 -10.08 -2.94
N MET A 71 7.05 -10.09 -1.80
CA MET A 71 6.39 -11.28 -1.27
C MET A 71 5.22 -11.72 -2.14
N LEU A 72 4.41 -10.79 -2.68
CA LEU A 72 3.31 -11.14 -3.59
C LEU A 72 3.79 -11.87 -4.85
N VAL A 73 4.96 -11.51 -5.38
CA VAL A 73 5.54 -12.15 -6.57
C VAL A 73 6.35 -13.39 -6.22
N GLY A 74 7.05 -13.38 -5.08
CA GLY A 74 7.92 -14.47 -4.63
C GLY A 74 7.17 -15.64 -3.99
N LEU A 75 6.10 -15.39 -3.22
CA LEU A 75 5.35 -16.44 -2.51
C LEU A 75 4.61 -17.40 -3.46
N PRO A 76 3.95 -16.97 -4.55
CA PRO A 76 3.21 -17.88 -5.42
C PRO A 76 3.99 -19.04 -6.04
N PRO A 77 5.22 -18.85 -6.58
CA PRO A 77 6.00 -19.99 -7.06
C PRO A 77 6.50 -20.86 -5.91
N ILE A 78 6.87 -20.26 -4.77
CA ILE A 78 7.39 -20.99 -3.61
C ILE A 78 6.30 -21.88 -3.00
N ARG A 79 5.08 -21.38 -2.79
CA ARG A 79 3.96 -22.17 -2.25
C ARG A 79 3.57 -23.34 -3.17
N ARG A 80 3.57 -23.11 -4.49
CA ARG A 80 3.27 -24.15 -5.49
C ARG A 80 4.35 -25.23 -5.54
N ALA A 81 5.62 -24.87 -5.32
CA ALA A 81 6.71 -25.83 -5.22
C ALA A 81 6.60 -26.72 -3.97
N PHE A 82 6.05 -26.20 -2.87
CA PHE A 82 5.77 -26.98 -1.65
C PHE A 82 4.48 -27.82 -1.73
N GLY A 83 3.80 -27.85 -2.88
CA GLY A 83 2.61 -28.68 -3.10
C GLY A 83 1.30 -28.04 -2.64
N ASP A 84 1.31 -26.76 -2.26
CA ASP A 84 0.08 -26.02 -1.98
C ASP A 84 -0.55 -25.58 -3.33
N VAL A 85 -1.64 -26.25 -3.70
CA VAL A 85 -2.36 -26.03 -4.96
C VAL A 85 -3.49 -25.03 -4.72
N ASP A 86 -3.65 -24.09 -5.64
CA ASP A 86 -4.75 -23.13 -5.59
C ASP A 86 -6.10 -23.89 -5.69
N PRO A 87 -7.06 -23.64 -4.79
CA PRO A 87 -8.35 -24.32 -4.81
C PRO A 87 -9.14 -23.97 -6.07
N GLU A 88 -9.95 -24.92 -6.54
CA GLU A 88 -10.85 -24.71 -7.67
C GLU A 88 -11.86 -23.59 -7.35
N PRO A 89 -12.17 -22.68 -8.30
CA PRO A 89 -13.20 -21.66 -8.11
C PRO A 89 -14.56 -22.25 -7.74
N ILE A 90 -15.15 -21.70 -6.67
CA ILE A 90 -16.50 -22.03 -6.24
C ILE A 90 -17.50 -21.51 -7.27
N PRO A 91 -18.47 -22.33 -7.73
CA PRO A 91 -19.49 -21.85 -8.65
C PRO A 91 -20.34 -20.78 -7.97
N LEU A 92 -20.37 -19.58 -8.55
CA LEU A 92 -21.19 -18.47 -8.05
C LEU A 92 -22.64 -18.56 -8.52
N THR A 93 -22.91 -19.37 -9.54
CA THR A 93 -24.21 -19.55 -10.15
C THR A 93 -24.53 -21.03 -10.29
N TYR A 94 -25.81 -21.35 -10.42
CA TYR A 94 -26.23 -22.71 -10.75
C TYR A 94 -25.51 -23.14 -12.04
N PRO A 95 -24.78 -24.28 -12.04
CA PRO A 95 -24.04 -24.71 -13.21
C PRO A 95 -25.01 -25.13 -14.30
N ILE A 96 -25.19 -24.27 -15.30
CA ILE A 96 -26.01 -24.56 -16.47
C ILE A 96 -25.16 -25.41 -17.41
N PRO A 97 -25.56 -26.67 -17.71
CA PRO A 97 -24.84 -27.50 -18.66
C PRO A 97 -24.82 -26.82 -20.02
N GLN A 98 -23.65 -26.79 -20.66
CA GLN A 98 -23.50 -26.23 -21.99
C GLN A 98 -24.01 -27.26 -23.00
N GLY A 99 -25.16 -27.01 -23.62
CA GLY A 99 -25.73 -27.91 -24.62
C GLY A 99 -27.14 -27.54 -25.06
N THR A 100 -27.58 -28.11 -26.17
CA THR A 100 -28.95 -27.98 -26.65
C THR A 100 -29.91 -28.61 -25.64
N ARG A 101 -31.01 -27.93 -25.36
CA ARG A 101 -32.06 -28.44 -24.47
C ARG A 101 -32.62 -29.74 -25.03
N VAL A 102 -32.59 -30.80 -24.23
CA VAL A 102 -33.29 -32.06 -24.50
C VAL A 102 -34.62 -32.02 -23.76
N THR A 103 -35.73 -32.26 -24.45
CA THR A 103 -37.05 -32.36 -23.82
C THR A 103 -37.13 -33.67 -23.03
N PRO A 104 -37.31 -33.63 -21.70
CA PRO A 104 -37.47 -34.85 -20.91
C PRO A 104 -38.85 -35.49 -21.20
N GLN A 105 -38.90 -36.82 -21.27
CA GLN A 105 -40.14 -37.59 -21.43
C GLN A 105 -40.60 -38.10 -20.05
N GLY A 106 -41.92 -38.19 -19.81
CA GLY A 106 -42.48 -38.84 -18.61
C GLY A 106 -42.82 -37.93 -17.43
N TYR A 107 -42.96 -36.62 -17.66
CA TYR A 107 -43.50 -35.64 -16.70
C TYR A 107 -44.70 -34.87 -17.29
N ASP A 108 -45.39 -35.46 -18.28
CA ASP A 108 -46.61 -34.87 -18.83
C ASP A 108 -47.78 -35.13 -17.85
N ASP A 109 -48.56 -34.09 -17.55
CA ASP A 109 -49.72 -34.16 -16.65
C ASP A 109 -50.89 -34.84 -17.38
N GLU A 110 -51.16 -36.11 -17.09
CA GLU A 110 -52.39 -36.82 -17.53
C GLU A 110 -53.59 -36.60 -16.59
#